data_AF-A0A535X704-F1
#
_entry.id   AF-A0A535X704-F1
#
_cell.length_a   1.000
_cell.length_b   1.000
_cell.length_c   1.000
_cell.angle_alpha   90.00
_cell.angle_beta   90.00
_cell.angle_gamma   90.00
#
_symmetry.space_group_name_H-M   'P 1'
#
loop_
_entity.id
_entity.type
_entity.pdbx_description
1 polymer ?
#
loop_
_entity_poly.entity_id
_entity_poly.type
_entity_poly.pdbx_seq_one_letter_code
_entity_poly.pdbx_strand_id
1 'polypeptide(L)'
;SYTHVDPFHEPFVLFAYLAAVTKKLELAFGIVILPQRQTVLVAKQAATLDVLSLGRVRLGAAIGWNHVEYEALGMSWRDRAPRIEEQIALLRLLWTTEVVDFRGRWHRIDRAGINPLPVQRPIPIWMGADQEVAVKRVARLGDGWFSHLPPNEEGRAGLERFRAYVREAGRDPATVGVEGRVAATGSLDDWVRRAVAFRDMGMTHLELRTAGSGLSDIDAHVDAMRRFREAAPVF
;
A
#
# COMPACT_ATOMS: atom_id res chain seq x y z
N SER A 1 0.44 -13.51 -15.16
CA SER A 1 1.23 -12.27 -15.26
C SER A 1 0.44 -11.29 -16.11
N TYR A 2 0.58 -9.99 -15.84
CA TYR A 2 -0.01 -8.96 -16.70
C TYR A 2 0.87 -8.73 -17.93
N THR A 3 0.27 -8.22 -18.99
CA THR A 3 0.87 -8.02 -20.31
C THR A 3 0.45 -6.65 -20.86
N HIS A 4 0.90 -6.31 -22.08
CA HIS A 4 0.58 -5.04 -22.74
C HIS A 4 -0.92 -4.81 -23.03
N VAL A 5 -1.77 -5.84 -22.91
CA VAL A 5 -3.23 -5.71 -23.08
C VAL A 5 -3.97 -5.46 -21.78
N ASP A 6 -3.30 -5.54 -20.63
CA ASP A 6 -3.89 -5.24 -19.34
C ASP A 6 -3.80 -3.73 -19.05
N PRO A 7 -4.92 -3.00 -18.97
CA PRO A 7 -4.89 -1.56 -18.75
C PRO A 7 -4.57 -1.22 -17.29
N PHE A 8 -3.46 -0.51 -17.07
CA PHE A 8 -3.12 0.06 -15.76
C PHE A 8 -3.12 1.58 -15.84
N HIS A 9 -4.02 2.21 -15.10
CA HIS A 9 -4.05 3.66 -14.96
C HIS A 9 -2.96 4.14 -13.98
N GLU A 10 -2.45 5.35 -14.22
CA GLU A 10 -1.58 6.02 -13.26
C GLU A 10 -2.38 6.27 -11.96
N PRO A 11 -1.93 5.77 -10.80
CA PRO A 11 -2.77 5.68 -9.62
C PRO A 11 -3.10 7.03 -8.97
N PHE A 12 -2.22 8.04 -9.03
CA PHE A 12 -2.54 9.37 -8.49
C PHE A 12 -3.60 10.07 -9.34
N VAL A 13 -3.51 9.96 -10.67
CA VAL A 13 -4.52 10.52 -11.58
C VAL A 13 -5.87 9.82 -11.37
N LEU A 14 -5.88 8.49 -11.34
CA LEU A 14 -7.10 7.71 -11.11
C LEU A 14 -7.72 8.06 -9.75
N PHE A 15 -6.92 8.11 -8.69
CA PHE A 15 -7.45 8.39 -7.36
C PHE A 15 -7.91 9.84 -7.19
N ALA A 16 -7.30 10.81 -7.87
CA ALA A 16 -7.82 12.18 -7.90
C ALA A 16 -9.23 12.23 -8.53
N TYR A 17 -9.45 11.51 -9.63
CA TYR A 17 -10.77 11.36 -10.23
C TYR A 17 -11.76 10.67 -9.27
N LEU A 18 -11.37 9.55 -8.68
CA LEU A 18 -12.21 8.81 -7.72
C LEU A 18 -12.52 9.62 -6.45
N ALA A 19 -11.58 10.43 -5.96
CA ALA A 19 -11.78 11.31 -4.81
C ALA A 19 -12.91 12.32 -5.05
N ALA A 20 -13.04 12.83 -6.28
CA ALA A 20 -14.08 13.79 -6.64
C ALA A 20 -15.48 13.16 -6.66
N VAL A 21 -15.60 11.93 -7.18
CA VAL A 21 -16.88 11.24 -7.39
C VAL A 21 -17.31 10.32 -6.25
N THR A 22 -16.47 10.13 -5.22
CA THR A 22 -16.76 9.30 -4.04
C THR A 22 -16.64 10.09 -2.75
N LYS A 23 -17.46 9.76 -1.74
CA LYS A 23 -17.48 10.48 -0.45
C LYS A 23 -17.00 9.66 0.75
N LYS A 24 -16.98 8.33 0.64
CA LYS A 24 -16.69 7.43 1.76
C LYS A 24 -15.56 6.44 1.49
N LEU A 25 -15.28 6.11 0.23
CA LEU A 25 -14.28 5.10 -0.11
C LEU A 25 -12.89 5.56 0.29
N GLU A 26 -12.15 4.75 1.02
CA GLU A 26 -10.72 4.99 1.16
C GLU A 26 -9.98 4.68 -0.14
N LEU A 27 -8.92 5.44 -0.41
CA LEU A 27 -8.08 5.35 -1.60
C LEU A 27 -6.74 4.75 -1.19
N ALA A 28 -6.67 3.42 -1.20
CA ALA A 28 -5.49 2.65 -0.85
C ALA A 28 -4.70 2.26 -2.10
N PHE A 29 -3.43 2.66 -2.20
CA PHE A 29 -2.59 2.30 -3.35
C PHE A 29 -2.06 0.87 -3.18
N GLY A 30 -2.20 0.02 -4.20
CA GLY A 30 -1.67 -1.34 -4.22
C GLY A 30 -0.89 -1.65 -5.50
N ILE A 31 0.20 -0.99 -5.86
CA ILE A 31 1.13 -0.23 -5.01
C ILE A 31 1.96 0.76 -5.85
N VAL A 32 2.44 1.87 -5.29
CA VAL A 32 3.38 2.77 -5.97
C VAL A 32 4.80 2.25 -5.85
N ILE A 33 5.55 2.20 -6.95
CA ILE A 33 6.98 1.92 -6.90
C ILE A 33 7.74 3.21 -6.56
N LEU A 34 7.93 3.45 -5.26
CA LEU A 34 8.41 4.74 -4.76
C LEU A 34 9.83 5.12 -5.25
N PRO A 35 10.80 4.19 -5.36
CA PRO A 35 12.14 4.52 -5.85
C PRO A 35 12.19 4.82 -7.34
N GLN A 36 11.10 4.63 -8.09
CA GLN A 36 10.97 5.07 -9.48
C GLN A 36 10.47 6.52 -9.60
N ARG A 37 10.16 7.20 -8.48
CA ARG A 37 9.49 8.51 -8.46
C ARG A 37 10.27 9.56 -7.69
N GLN A 38 10.05 10.82 -8.06
CA GLN A 38 10.58 11.98 -7.34
C GLN A 38 9.82 12.16 -6.01
N THR A 39 10.54 12.09 -4.89
CA THR A 39 9.93 12.01 -3.55
C THR A 39 9.11 13.24 -3.17
N VAL A 40 9.64 14.44 -3.43
CA VAL A 40 8.91 15.69 -3.12
C VAL A 40 7.64 15.81 -3.94
N LEU A 41 7.67 15.36 -5.21
CA LEU A 41 6.48 15.33 -6.06
C LEU A 41 5.44 14.35 -5.52
N VAL A 42 5.84 13.14 -5.12
CA VAL A 42 4.95 12.18 -4.46
C VAL A 42 4.37 12.76 -3.17
N ALA A 43 5.17 13.44 -2.35
CA ALA A 43 4.71 14.09 -1.12
C ALA A 43 3.60 15.11 -1.41
N LYS A 44 3.82 15.96 -2.42
CA LYS A 44 2.88 17.00 -2.84
C LYS A 44 1.61 16.41 -3.47
N GLN A 45 1.74 15.39 -4.31
CA GLN A 45 0.59 14.69 -4.92
C GLN A 45 -0.26 13.98 -3.87
N ALA A 46 0.37 13.22 -2.96
CA ALA A 46 -0.33 12.53 -1.88
C ALA A 46 -1.01 13.51 -0.93
N ALA A 47 -0.33 14.59 -0.51
CA ALA A 47 -0.92 15.62 0.34
C ALA A 47 -2.13 16.31 -0.31
N THR A 48 -2.02 16.61 -1.60
CA THR A 48 -3.13 17.22 -2.36
C THR A 48 -4.30 16.25 -2.46
N LEU A 49 -4.05 14.98 -2.79
CA LEU A 49 -5.09 13.94 -2.85
C LEU A 49 -5.74 13.73 -1.47
N ASP A 50 -4.96 13.75 -0.39
CA ASP A 50 -5.46 13.61 0.97
C ASP A 50 -6.39 14.77 1.35
N VAL A 51 -6.02 16.01 1.02
CA VAL A 51 -6.89 17.19 1.20
C VAL A 51 -8.17 17.08 0.36
N LEU A 52 -8.05 16.75 -0.93
CA LEU A 52 -9.21 16.64 -1.83
C LEU A 52 -10.15 15.50 -1.43
N SER A 53 -9.62 14.44 -0.83
CA SER A 53 -10.39 13.30 -0.36
C SER A 53 -10.84 13.44 1.10
N LEU A 54 -10.48 14.50 1.82
CA LEU A 54 -10.78 14.71 3.23
C LEU A 54 -10.17 13.62 4.14
N GLY A 55 -8.91 13.26 3.92
CA GLY A 55 -8.19 12.34 4.80
C GLY A 55 -8.43 10.86 4.50
N ARG A 56 -8.77 10.49 3.25
CA ARG A 56 -9.14 9.11 2.88
C ARG A 56 -8.01 8.34 2.18
N VAL A 57 -6.75 8.77 2.29
CA VAL A 57 -5.64 8.16 1.53
C VAL A 57 -4.82 7.19 2.38
N ARG A 58 -4.49 6.03 1.83
CA ARG A 58 -3.43 5.14 2.33
C ARG A 58 -2.39 4.89 1.23
N LEU A 59 -1.18 5.44 1.39
CA LEU A 59 -0.14 5.35 0.38
C LEU A 59 0.58 4.01 0.45
N GLY A 60 0.25 3.10 -0.46
CA GLY A 60 1.06 1.92 -0.73
C GLY A 60 2.38 2.26 -1.41
N ALA A 61 3.49 1.77 -0.87
CA ALA A 61 4.84 1.93 -1.43
C ALA A 61 5.64 0.61 -1.44
N ALA A 62 6.28 0.30 -2.57
CA ALA A 62 7.19 -0.84 -2.72
C ALA A 62 8.41 -0.48 -3.57
N ILE A 63 9.38 -1.40 -3.61
CA ILE A 63 10.61 -1.25 -4.40
C ILE A 63 10.47 -1.73 -5.85
N GLY A 64 9.43 -2.50 -6.18
CA GLY A 64 9.26 -3.05 -7.53
C GLY A 64 10.27 -4.14 -7.91
N TRP A 65 9.92 -4.89 -8.96
CA TRP A 65 10.65 -6.07 -9.42
C TRP A 65 11.13 -5.96 -10.88
N ASN A 66 10.65 -4.98 -11.63
CA ASN A 66 10.93 -4.84 -13.05
C ASN A 66 12.11 -3.87 -13.30
N HIS A 67 13.26 -4.41 -13.73
CA HIS A 67 14.44 -3.60 -14.04
C HIS A 67 14.20 -2.62 -15.20
N VAL A 68 13.41 -3.02 -16.21
CA VAL A 68 13.19 -2.22 -17.42
C VAL A 68 12.51 -0.90 -17.09
N GLU A 69 11.60 -0.88 -16.13
CA GLU A 69 10.95 0.36 -15.66
C GLU A 69 11.93 1.31 -15.00
N TYR A 70 12.90 0.79 -14.23
CA TYR A 70 13.93 1.62 -13.61
C TYR A 70 14.81 2.27 -14.66
N GLU A 71 15.25 1.49 -15.64
CA GLU A 71 16.06 1.98 -16.76
C GLU A 71 15.31 3.04 -17.58
N ALA A 72 14.05 2.77 -17.94
CA ALA A 72 13.21 3.68 -18.70
C ALA A 72 12.94 5.02 -17.98
N LEU A 73 12.94 5.02 -16.65
CA LEU A 73 12.76 6.21 -15.82
C LEU A 73 14.09 6.87 -15.39
N GLY A 74 15.23 6.36 -15.87
CA GLY A 74 16.56 6.88 -15.51
C GLY A 74 16.93 6.66 -14.05
N MET A 75 16.35 5.65 -13.39
CA MET A 75 16.53 5.37 -11.97
C MET A 75 17.48 4.17 -11.76
N SER A 76 18.25 4.22 -10.68
CA SER A 76 19.19 3.14 -10.35
C SER A 76 18.45 1.91 -9.80
N TRP A 77 18.65 0.76 -10.44
CA TRP A 77 18.13 -0.51 -9.95
C TRP A 77 18.76 -0.93 -8.61
N ARG A 78 20.05 -0.64 -8.41
CA ARG A 78 20.86 -1.19 -7.30
C ARG A 78 20.56 -0.54 -5.96
N ASP A 79 20.08 0.70 -5.96
CA ASP A 79 19.91 1.49 -4.75
C ASP A 79 18.46 1.59 -4.25
N ARG A 80 17.52 0.91 -4.92
CA ARG A 80 16.08 1.00 -4.62
C ARG A 80 15.70 0.66 -3.17
N ALA A 81 16.39 -0.32 -2.57
CA ALA A 81 16.10 -0.80 -1.22
C ALA A 81 16.49 0.22 -0.12
N PRO A 82 17.70 0.80 -0.09
CA PRO A 82 17.99 1.87 0.85
C PRO A 82 17.35 3.22 0.44
N ARG A 83 17.10 3.45 -0.86
CA ARG A 83 16.43 4.67 -1.33
C ARG A 83 15.02 4.79 -0.77
N ILE A 84 14.19 3.74 -0.83
CA ILE A 84 12.82 3.80 -0.30
C ILE A 84 12.77 4.17 1.19
N GLU A 85 13.76 3.77 1.98
CA GLU A 85 13.82 4.08 3.41
C GLU A 85 14.01 5.58 3.65
N GLU A 86 14.92 6.21 2.91
CA GLU A 86 15.10 7.67 2.93
C GLU A 86 13.86 8.40 2.39
N GLN A 87 13.24 7.88 1.33
CA GLN A 87 12.04 8.48 0.75
C GLN A 87 10.89 8.48 1.76
N ILE A 88 10.65 7.36 2.46
CA ILE A 88 9.61 7.28 3.49
C ILE A 88 9.87 8.27 4.63
N ALA A 89 11.12 8.39 5.09
CA ALA A 89 11.47 9.36 6.12
C ALA A 89 11.18 10.80 5.67
N LEU A 90 11.56 11.15 4.43
CA LEU A 90 11.31 12.47 3.86
C LEU A 90 9.82 12.74 3.60
N LEU A 91 9.06 11.75 3.15
CA LEU A 91 7.60 11.86 2.98
C LEU A 91 6.93 12.21 4.31
N ARG A 92 7.24 11.46 5.37
CA ARG A 92 6.68 11.72 6.71
C ARG A 92 7.02 13.13 7.18
N LEU A 93 8.27 13.56 7.03
CA LEU A 93 8.72 14.90 7.41
C LEU A 93 7.97 16.01 6.65
N LEU A 94 7.83 15.87 5.33
CA LEU A 94 7.11 16.82 4.48
C LEU A 94 5.59 16.89 4.78
N TRP A 95 5.00 15.85 5.35
CA TRP A 95 3.59 15.84 5.73
C TRP A 95 3.31 16.37 7.13
N THR A 96 4.32 16.43 8.00
CA THR A 96 4.16 16.82 9.40
C THR A 96 4.83 18.14 9.77
N THR A 97 5.64 18.72 8.87
CA THR A 97 6.45 19.91 9.18
C THR A 97 6.36 20.93 8.05
N GLU A 98 6.06 22.19 8.39
CA GLU A 98 5.86 23.27 7.43
C GLU A 98 7.14 23.67 6.68
N VAL A 99 8.28 23.65 7.39
CA VAL A 99 9.61 23.98 6.85
C VAL A 99 10.58 22.87 7.21
N VAL A 100 11.16 22.24 6.19
CA VAL A 100 12.06 21.10 6.32
C VAL A 100 13.47 21.50 5.92
N ASP A 101 14.46 21.15 6.75
CA ASP A 101 15.87 21.06 6.36
C ASP A 101 16.24 19.56 6.40
N PHE A 102 16.61 19.00 5.25
CA PHE A 102 16.89 17.59 5.09
C PHE A 102 18.15 17.38 4.27
N ARG A 103 19.04 16.52 4.77
CA ARG A 103 20.28 16.14 4.10
C ARG A 103 20.44 14.63 4.13
N GLY A 104 19.93 13.97 3.11
CA GLY A 104 20.09 12.54 2.88
C GLY A 104 21.13 12.24 1.81
N ARG A 105 21.22 10.97 1.45
CA ARG A 105 22.06 10.47 0.36
C ARG A 105 21.48 10.79 -1.02
N TRP A 106 20.15 10.77 -1.17
CA TRP A 106 19.49 11.05 -2.45
C TRP A 106 18.74 12.40 -2.46
N HIS A 107 18.35 12.92 -1.30
CA HIS A 107 17.56 14.14 -1.21
C HIS A 107 18.27 15.20 -0.37
N ARG A 108 18.15 16.45 -0.83
CA ARG A 108 18.51 17.64 -0.08
C ARG A 108 17.36 18.64 -0.17
N ILE A 109 16.93 19.15 0.98
CA ILE A 109 15.99 20.25 1.10
C ILE A 109 16.63 21.31 2.01
N ASP A 110 16.72 22.55 1.53
CA ASP A 110 17.20 23.69 2.33
C ASP A 110 15.99 24.56 2.68
N ARG A 111 15.52 24.41 3.93
CA ARG A 111 14.47 25.25 4.55
C ARG A 111 13.27 25.49 3.62
N ALA A 112 12.66 24.41 3.15
CA ALA A 112 11.46 24.43 2.32
C ALA A 112 10.48 23.33 2.72
N GLY A 113 9.23 23.43 2.32
CA GLY A 113 8.19 22.43 2.61
C GLY A 113 7.12 22.37 1.53
N ILE A 114 6.04 21.65 1.79
CA ILE A 114 4.87 21.56 0.90
C ILE A 114 3.65 22.20 1.56
N ASN A 115 2.81 22.84 0.75
CA ASN A 115 1.55 23.47 1.17
C ASN A 115 0.48 23.22 0.08
N PRO A 116 -0.74 22.73 0.41
CA PRO A 116 -1.22 22.36 1.74
C PRO A 116 -0.50 21.14 2.31
N LEU A 117 -0.40 21.13 3.63
CA LEU A 117 -0.15 19.91 4.40
C LEU A 117 -1.41 19.04 4.35
N PRO A 118 -1.25 17.70 4.39
CA PRO A 118 -2.39 16.79 4.40
C PRO A 118 -3.29 16.95 5.62
N VAL A 119 -4.50 16.40 5.53
CA VAL A 119 -5.44 16.22 6.65
C VAL A 119 -4.86 15.17 7.60
N GLN A 120 -4.43 14.03 7.07
CA GLN A 120 -3.72 12.99 7.82
C GLN A 120 -2.24 13.36 7.96
N ARG A 121 -1.76 13.54 9.20
CA ARG A 121 -0.37 13.95 9.49
C ARG A 121 0.33 12.94 10.40
N PRO A 122 1.10 11.99 9.84
CA PRO A 122 1.37 11.74 8.42
C PRO A 122 0.25 10.95 7.72
N ILE A 123 0.27 10.92 6.38
CA ILE A 123 -0.54 9.97 5.59
C ILE A 123 -0.01 8.55 5.89
N PRO A 124 -0.89 7.56 6.17
CA PRO A 124 -0.47 6.18 6.41
C PRO A 124 0.26 5.57 5.20
N ILE A 125 1.40 4.94 5.43
CA ILE A 125 2.19 4.24 4.41
C ILE A 125 2.06 2.73 4.60
N TRP A 126 1.54 2.06 3.58
CA TRP A 126 1.44 0.61 3.53
C TRP A 126 2.50 0.04 2.59
N MET A 127 3.03 -1.14 2.86
CA MET A 127 4.11 -1.70 2.06
C MET A 127 3.83 -3.14 1.65
N GLY A 128 4.19 -3.49 0.41
CA GLY A 128 4.19 -4.87 -0.07
C GLY A 128 5.60 -5.46 0.00
N ALA A 129 5.71 -6.68 0.56
CA ALA A 129 6.99 -7.38 0.69
C ALA A 129 6.78 -8.88 0.92
N ASP A 130 7.66 -9.70 0.32
CA ASP A 130 7.66 -11.16 0.47
C ASP A 130 8.94 -11.70 1.09
N GLN A 131 10.09 -11.13 0.70
CA GLN A 131 11.40 -11.57 1.17
C GLN A 131 11.63 -11.10 2.61
N GLU A 132 12.24 -11.93 3.46
CA GLU A 132 12.42 -11.63 4.90
C GLU A 132 13.05 -10.25 5.15
N VAL A 133 14.10 -9.91 4.40
CA VAL A 133 14.77 -8.59 4.50
C VAL A 133 13.82 -7.43 4.18
N ALA A 134 12.88 -7.62 3.25
CA ALA A 134 11.88 -6.63 2.91
C ALA A 134 10.75 -6.60 3.95
N VAL A 135 10.33 -7.75 4.47
CA VAL A 135 9.33 -7.84 5.55
C VAL A 135 9.84 -7.16 6.82
N LYS A 136 11.12 -7.32 7.19
CA LYS A 136 11.77 -6.56 8.27
C LYS A 136 11.76 -5.05 8.01
N ARG A 137 11.89 -4.61 6.75
CA ARG A 137 11.74 -3.19 6.40
C ARG A 137 10.30 -2.71 6.64
N VAL A 138 9.30 -3.49 6.25
CA VAL A 138 7.89 -3.15 6.52
C VAL A 138 7.64 -3.03 8.02
N ALA A 139 8.16 -3.97 8.81
CA ALA A 139 8.02 -3.94 10.26
C ALA A 139 8.58 -2.65 10.91
N ARG A 140 9.70 -2.14 10.39
CA ARG A 140 10.31 -0.88 10.86
C ARG A 140 9.59 0.37 10.38
N LEU A 141 9.10 0.40 9.14
CA LEU A 141 8.73 1.65 8.45
C LEU A 141 7.23 1.80 8.10
N GLY A 142 6.54 0.68 7.90
CA GLY A 142 5.15 0.66 7.42
C GLY A 142 4.13 0.85 8.54
N ASP A 143 3.05 1.55 8.23
CA ASP A 143 1.82 1.59 9.02
C ASP A 143 0.90 0.41 8.66
N GLY A 144 1.20 -0.30 7.56
CA GLY A 144 0.63 -1.60 7.27
C GLY A 144 1.40 -2.44 6.25
N TRP A 145 1.04 -3.72 6.18
CA TRP A 145 1.65 -4.73 5.32
C TRP A 145 0.61 -5.37 4.41
N PHE A 146 0.78 -5.21 3.09
CA PHE A 146 0.08 -5.99 2.08
C PHE A 146 0.73 -7.38 1.99
N SER A 147 0.21 -8.32 2.77
CA SER A 147 0.81 -9.63 2.92
C SER A 147 0.35 -10.59 1.82
N HIS A 148 1.22 -11.52 1.45
CA HIS A 148 0.84 -12.69 0.64
C HIS A 148 0.78 -13.97 1.47
N LEU A 149 0.54 -13.84 2.78
CA LEU A 149 0.43 -14.98 3.68
C LEU A 149 -0.80 -15.82 3.33
N PRO A 150 -0.70 -17.16 3.32
CA PRO A 150 -1.85 -18.03 3.10
C PRO A 150 -2.78 -18.06 4.33
N PRO A 151 -4.10 -18.29 4.16
CA PRO A 151 -5.05 -18.36 5.27
C PRO A 151 -5.01 -19.73 5.97
N ASN A 152 -3.85 -20.13 6.50
CA ASN A 152 -3.61 -21.40 7.16
C ASN A 152 -2.55 -21.25 8.28
N GLU A 153 -2.08 -22.37 8.83
CA GLU A 153 -1.10 -22.36 9.93
C GLU A 153 0.27 -21.79 9.53
N GLU A 154 0.69 -21.97 8.28
CA GLU A 154 1.91 -21.35 7.75
C GLU A 154 1.79 -19.82 7.76
N GLY A 155 0.64 -19.29 7.35
CA GLY A 155 0.37 -17.87 7.40
C GLY A 155 0.29 -17.34 8.83
N ARG A 156 -0.26 -18.11 9.78
CA ARG A 156 -0.29 -17.74 11.20
C ARG A 156 1.13 -17.62 11.76
N ALA A 157 1.98 -18.60 11.47
CA ALA A 157 3.39 -18.54 11.82
C ALA A 157 4.11 -17.36 11.15
N GLY A 158 3.78 -17.04 9.90
CA GLY A 158 4.28 -15.87 9.18
C GLY A 158 3.87 -14.53 9.81
N LEU A 159 2.61 -14.41 10.23
CA LEU A 159 2.10 -13.23 10.92
C LEU A 159 2.78 -13.03 12.28
N GLU A 160 2.97 -14.10 13.05
CA GLU A 160 3.68 -14.03 14.33
C GLU A 160 5.16 -13.64 14.16
N ARG A 161 5.83 -14.14 13.12
CA ARG A 161 7.19 -13.67 12.77
C ARG A 161 7.21 -12.18 12.43
N PHE A 162 6.25 -11.70 11.64
CA PHE A 162 6.14 -10.28 11.34
C PHE A 162 5.94 -9.43 12.59
N ARG A 163 5.02 -9.83 13.48
CA ARG A 163 4.79 -9.17 14.78
C ARG A 163 6.05 -9.17 15.64
N ALA A 164 6.85 -10.23 15.61
CA ALA A 164 8.16 -10.26 16.27
C ALA A 164 9.12 -9.22 15.69
N TYR A 165 9.23 -9.10 14.37
CA TYR A 165 10.05 -8.05 13.74
C TYR A 165 9.57 -6.63 14.07
N VAL A 166 8.26 -6.41 14.22
CA VAL A 166 7.71 -5.12 14.66
C VAL A 166 8.16 -4.79 16.09
N ARG A 167 8.12 -5.79 16.99
CA ARG A 167 8.63 -5.65 18.37
C ARG A 167 10.14 -5.42 18.41
N GLU A 168 10.92 -6.14 17.60
CA GLU A 168 12.37 -5.94 17.46
C GLU A 168 12.71 -4.52 16.96
N ALA A 169 11.84 -3.93 16.13
CA ALA A 169 11.94 -2.54 15.69
C ALA A 169 11.51 -1.51 16.76
N GLY A 170 11.11 -1.96 17.97
CA GLY A 170 10.67 -1.10 19.06
C GLY A 170 9.27 -0.52 18.87
N ARG A 171 8.42 -1.13 18.04
CA ARG A 171 7.06 -0.68 17.74
C ARG A 171 6.02 -1.64 18.31
N ASP A 172 4.81 -1.13 18.53
CA ASP A 172 3.67 -1.95 18.94
C ASP A 172 3.04 -2.64 17.70
N PRO A 173 2.99 -3.98 17.65
CA PRO A 173 2.33 -4.70 16.56
C PRO A 173 0.86 -4.32 16.32
N ALA A 174 0.14 -3.85 17.34
CA ALA A 174 -1.26 -3.42 17.19
C ALA A 174 -1.40 -2.14 16.34
N THR A 175 -0.32 -1.37 16.18
CA THR A 175 -0.30 -0.13 15.37
C THR A 175 0.01 -0.38 13.89
N VAL A 176 0.29 -1.63 13.50
CA VAL A 176 0.66 -1.99 12.13
C VAL A 176 -0.42 -2.89 11.53
N GLY A 177 -1.15 -2.36 10.56
CA GLY A 177 -2.15 -3.13 9.83
C GLY A 177 -1.53 -4.28 9.05
N VAL A 178 -2.23 -5.39 8.94
CA VAL A 178 -1.88 -6.49 8.03
C VAL A 178 -3.11 -6.84 7.21
N GLU A 179 -2.94 -6.89 5.89
CA GLU A 179 -3.98 -7.23 4.92
C GLU A 179 -3.80 -8.66 4.41
N GLY A 180 -4.90 -9.43 4.44
CA GLY A 180 -5.02 -10.70 3.73
C GLY A 180 -5.69 -10.51 2.37
N ARG A 181 -5.41 -11.40 1.41
CA ARG A 181 -5.95 -11.31 0.05
C ARG A 181 -6.79 -12.53 -0.32
N VAL A 182 -8.01 -12.29 -0.79
CA VAL A 182 -8.91 -13.30 -1.34
C VAL A 182 -9.10 -13.04 -2.83
N ALA A 183 -8.72 -14.00 -3.68
CA ALA A 183 -9.08 -13.94 -5.10
C ALA A 183 -10.54 -14.37 -5.30
N ALA A 184 -11.26 -13.67 -6.17
CA ALA A 184 -12.65 -13.97 -6.51
C ALA A 184 -12.77 -15.18 -7.48
N THR A 185 -12.05 -16.27 -7.19
CA THR A 185 -12.01 -17.51 -7.98
C THR A 185 -12.72 -18.64 -7.22
N GLY A 186 -13.50 -19.47 -7.91
CA GLY A 186 -14.30 -20.51 -7.25
C GLY A 186 -15.65 -19.98 -6.77
N SER A 187 -16.17 -20.54 -5.67
CA SER A 187 -17.48 -20.17 -5.13
C SER A 187 -17.41 -19.04 -4.10
N LEU A 188 -18.52 -18.34 -3.88
CA LEU A 188 -18.65 -17.33 -2.82
C LEU A 188 -18.31 -17.92 -1.44
N ASP A 189 -18.73 -19.17 -1.18
CA ASP A 189 -18.43 -19.85 0.08
C ASP A 189 -16.92 -20.05 0.26
N ASP A 190 -16.17 -20.32 -0.82
CA ASP A 190 -14.71 -20.41 -0.74
C ASP A 190 -14.09 -19.06 -0.34
N TRP A 191 -14.61 -17.95 -0.88
CA TRP A 191 -14.13 -16.60 -0.58
C TRP A 191 -14.41 -16.25 0.88
N VAL A 192 -15.63 -16.52 1.35
CA VAL A 192 -16.05 -16.26 2.74
C VAL A 192 -15.24 -17.10 3.71
N ARG A 193 -15.02 -18.40 3.43
CA ARG A 193 -14.18 -19.25 4.28
C ARG A 193 -12.75 -18.72 4.40
N ARG A 194 -12.15 -18.24 3.30
CA ARG A 194 -10.82 -17.62 3.33
C ARG A 194 -10.80 -16.30 4.11
N ALA A 195 -11.83 -15.47 3.94
CA ALA A 195 -11.98 -14.22 4.69
C ALA A 195 -12.08 -14.47 6.20
N VAL A 196 -12.91 -15.43 6.62
CA VAL A 196 -13.02 -15.86 8.03
C VAL A 196 -11.68 -16.36 8.56
N ALA A 197 -10.97 -17.19 7.80
CA ALA A 197 -9.66 -17.68 8.20
C ALA A 197 -8.64 -16.54 8.41
N PHE A 198 -8.61 -15.53 7.53
CA PHE A 198 -7.76 -14.35 7.73
C PHE A 198 -8.15 -13.53 8.97
N ARG A 199 -9.44 -13.33 9.22
CA ARG A 199 -9.92 -12.67 10.44
C ARG A 199 -9.46 -13.43 11.69
N ASP A 200 -9.62 -14.75 11.70
CA ASP A 200 -9.27 -15.61 12.84
C ASP A 200 -7.75 -15.78 13.01
N MET A 201 -6.96 -15.44 11.99
CA MET A 201 -5.51 -15.27 12.12
C MET A 201 -5.15 -13.94 12.80
N GLY A 202 -6.05 -12.96 12.79
CA GLY A 202 -5.82 -11.61 13.30
C GLY A 202 -5.31 -10.64 12.24
N MET A 203 -5.64 -10.85 10.96
CA MET A 203 -5.48 -9.82 9.94
C MET A 203 -6.45 -8.68 10.22
N THR A 204 -5.97 -7.45 10.06
CA THR A 204 -6.76 -6.23 10.31
C THR A 204 -7.53 -5.75 9.09
N HIS A 205 -7.13 -6.19 7.90
CA HIS A 205 -7.67 -5.73 6.63
C HIS A 205 -7.80 -6.92 5.68
N LEU A 206 -8.67 -6.77 4.68
CA LEU A 206 -8.87 -7.78 3.66
C LEU A 206 -9.09 -7.14 2.29
N GLU A 207 -8.40 -7.66 1.27
CA GLU A 207 -8.62 -7.34 -0.13
C GLU A 207 -9.40 -8.48 -0.80
N LEU A 208 -10.52 -8.16 -1.46
CA LEU A 208 -11.09 -9.02 -2.50
C LEU A 208 -10.50 -8.61 -3.86
N ARG A 209 -9.65 -9.46 -4.42
CA ARG A 209 -9.05 -9.25 -5.73
C ARG A 209 -9.92 -9.89 -6.81
N THR A 210 -10.57 -9.07 -7.63
CA THR A 210 -11.37 -9.53 -8.78
C THR A 210 -10.54 -9.60 -10.07
N ALA A 211 -9.48 -8.79 -10.21
CA ALA A 211 -8.55 -8.86 -11.33
C ALA A 211 -7.94 -10.27 -11.47
N GLY A 212 -7.88 -10.79 -12.71
CA GLY A 212 -7.35 -12.13 -12.98
C GLY A 212 -8.17 -13.28 -12.36
N SER A 213 -9.47 -13.06 -12.10
CA SER A 213 -10.39 -14.10 -11.58
C SER A 213 -11.31 -14.69 -12.65
N GLY A 214 -11.09 -14.39 -13.93
CA GLY A 214 -11.88 -14.93 -15.04
C GLY A 214 -13.27 -14.30 -15.21
N LEU A 215 -13.50 -13.12 -14.63
CA LEU A 215 -14.74 -12.36 -14.78
C LEU A 215 -14.75 -11.66 -16.15
N SER A 216 -15.90 -11.67 -16.83
CA SER A 216 -16.03 -11.29 -18.24
C SER A 216 -16.03 -9.79 -18.48
N ASP A 217 -16.63 -9.03 -17.56
CA ASP A 217 -16.95 -7.62 -17.75
C ASP A 217 -17.08 -6.88 -16.40
N ILE A 218 -17.25 -5.56 -16.48
CA ILE A 218 -17.35 -4.67 -15.32
C ILE A 218 -18.51 -5.08 -14.39
N ASP A 219 -19.65 -5.50 -14.93
CA ASP A 219 -20.80 -5.89 -14.12
C ASP A 219 -20.51 -7.16 -13.32
N ALA A 220 -19.80 -8.13 -13.91
CA ALA A 220 -19.33 -9.32 -13.20
C ALA A 220 -18.35 -8.97 -12.08
N HIS A 221 -17.43 -8.01 -12.30
CA HIS A 221 -16.56 -7.50 -11.25
C HIS A 221 -17.34 -6.83 -10.11
N VAL A 222 -18.33 -5.99 -10.44
CA VAL A 222 -19.17 -5.29 -9.45
C VAL A 222 -20.07 -6.26 -8.68
N ASP A 223 -20.66 -7.25 -9.34
CA ASP A 223 -21.47 -8.30 -8.70
C ASP A 223 -20.64 -9.12 -7.70
N ALA A 224 -19.42 -9.54 -8.09
CA ALA A 224 -18.52 -10.25 -7.19
C ALA A 224 -18.20 -9.43 -5.93
N MET A 225 -17.88 -8.14 -6.08
CA MET A 225 -17.62 -7.25 -4.94
C MET A 225 -18.85 -7.06 -4.05
N ARG A 226 -20.05 -6.92 -4.63
CA ARG A 226 -21.31 -6.78 -3.89
C ARG A 226 -21.64 -8.03 -3.08
N ARG A 227 -21.62 -9.19 -3.73
CA ARG A 227 -21.90 -10.49 -3.08
C ARG A 227 -20.91 -10.77 -1.96
N PHE A 228 -19.63 -10.47 -2.17
CA PHE A 228 -18.64 -10.62 -1.13
C PHE A 228 -18.88 -9.67 0.04
N ARG A 229 -19.19 -8.39 -0.22
CA ARG A 229 -19.52 -7.42 0.84
C ARG A 229 -20.72 -7.85 1.68
N GLU A 230 -21.72 -8.47 1.07
CA GLU A 230 -22.93 -8.94 1.77
C GLU A 230 -22.68 -10.19 2.64
N ALA A 231 -21.74 -11.05 2.24
CA ALA A 231 -21.50 -12.34 2.89
C ALA A 231 -20.24 -12.42 3.76
N ALA A 232 -19.24 -11.58 3.51
CA ALA A 232 -17.95 -11.62 4.21
C ALA A 232 -18.07 -11.05 5.64
N PRO A 233 -17.21 -11.52 6.58
CA PRO A 233 -17.15 -10.93 7.91
C PRO A 233 -16.68 -9.47 7.85
N VAL A 234 -17.12 -8.67 8.83
CA VAL A 234 -16.59 -7.31 9.04
C VAL A 234 -15.19 -7.42 9.64
N PHE A 235 -14.25 -6.64 9.09
CA PHE A 235 -12.88 -6.44 9.58
C PHE A 235 -12.79 -5.09 10.29
#